data_AF-A0A952GCL7-F1
#
_entry.id   AF-A0A952GCL7-F1
#
_cell.length_a   1.000
_cell.length_b   1.000
_cell.length_c   1.000
_cell.angle_alpha   90.00
_cell.angle_beta   90.00
_cell.angle_gamma   90.00
#
_symmetry.space_group_name_H-M   'P 1'
#
loop_
_entity.id
_entity.type
_entity.pdbx_description
1 polymer ?
#
loop_
_entity_poly.entity_id
_entity_poly.type
_entity_poly.pdbx_seq_one_letter_code
_entity_poly.pdbx_strand_id
1 'polypeptide(L)'
;MSDQTTIPTVDQTFNGNRKLIRPSLVGRMLRRGNVRHEEPLSNAALQENHHPGESSHAEAFYFQKQIQQKTEMVVVLEDGERLDGQIEWYDRGVIKLCTTSRQRVLIYKSSVKYIYKASEVPTSTLL
;
A
#
# COMPACT_ATOMS: atom_id res chain seq x y z
N MET A 1 -51.51 33.92 -12.22
CA MET A 1 -51.53 33.95 -10.75
C MET A 1 -51.98 32.57 -10.29
N SER A 2 -51.14 31.63 -9.86
CA SER A 2 -49.74 31.68 -9.43
C SER A 2 -49.13 30.28 -9.63
N ASP A 3 -47.83 30.26 -9.93
CA ASP A 3 -47.07 29.12 -10.41
C ASP A 3 -46.98 27.95 -9.41
N GLN A 4 -47.09 26.74 -9.96
CA GLN A 4 -46.77 25.48 -9.30
C GLN A 4 -45.25 25.41 -9.10
N THR A 5 -44.78 25.54 -7.86
CA THR A 5 -43.38 25.23 -7.54
C THR A 5 -43.26 23.74 -7.28
N THR A 6 -43.24 22.95 -8.35
CA THR A 6 -42.72 21.59 -8.33
C THR A 6 -41.20 21.71 -8.16
N ILE A 7 -40.68 21.37 -6.97
CA ILE A 7 -39.24 21.24 -6.76
C ILE A 7 -38.77 20.10 -7.67
N PRO A 8 -37.93 20.34 -8.68
CA PRO A 8 -37.43 19.27 -9.51
C PRO A 8 -36.49 18.37 -8.68
N THR A 9 -36.76 17.08 -8.77
CA THR A 9 -35.91 15.96 -8.41
C THR A 9 -34.45 16.24 -8.76
N VAL A 10 -33.55 16.19 -7.76
CA VAL A 10 -32.11 16.20 -7.99
C VAL A 10 -31.73 14.81 -8.50
N ASP A 11 -31.91 14.58 -9.80
CA ASP A 11 -31.32 13.43 -10.48
C ASP A 11 -30.05 13.83 -11.22
N GLN A 12 -29.05 12.96 -11.06
CA GLN A 12 -27.87 12.76 -11.92
C GLN A 12 -26.80 13.87 -11.99
N THR A 13 -25.61 13.58 -11.45
CA THR A 13 -24.37 13.32 -12.21
C THR A 13 -23.17 13.12 -11.26
N PHE A 14 -23.00 11.93 -10.65
CA PHE A 14 -21.69 11.51 -10.10
C PHE A 14 -20.90 10.78 -11.19
N ASN A 15 -20.77 11.38 -12.37
CA ASN A 15 -19.91 10.87 -13.45
C ASN A 15 -18.83 11.88 -13.85
N GLY A 16 -18.53 12.84 -12.96
CA GLY A 16 -17.45 13.78 -13.17
C GLY A 16 -16.08 13.09 -13.15
N ASN A 17 -15.20 13.51 -14.04
CA ASN A 17 -13.77 13.22 -14.12
C ASN A 17 -13.04 13.45 -12.76
N ARG A 18 -13.24 12.57 -11.78
CA ARG A 18 -12.61 12.64 -10.44
C ARG A 18 -11.20 12.07 -10.54
N LYS A 19 -10.33 12.77 -11.25
CA LYS A 19 -8.90 12.47 -11.22
C LYS A 19 -8.37 12.89 -9.85
N LEU A 20 -7.74 11.97 -9.13
CA LEU A 20 -6.90 12.30 -7.99
C LEU A 20 -5.66 13.01 -8.53
N ILE A 21 -5.75 14.32 -8.72
CA ILE A 21 -4.61 15.14 -9.10
C ILE A 21 -3.68 15.19 -7.88
N ARG A 22 -2.46 14.70 -8.01
CA ARG A 22 -1.37 14.89 -7.05
C ARG A 22 -0.60 16.14 -7.46
N PRO A 23 -0.87 17.33 -6.89
CA PRO A 23 -0.14 18.53 -7.27
C PRO A 23 1.36 18.31 -6.99
N SER A 24 2.21 18.74 -7.91
CA SER A 24 3.66 18.68 -7.72
C SER A 24 4.06 19.57 -6.54
N LEU A 25 4.81 19.00 -5.59
CA LEU A 25 5.37 19.75 -4.44
C LEU A 25 6.40 20.82 -4.84
N VAL A 26 6.83 20.85 -6.11
CA VAL A 26 7.88 21.72 -6.64
C VAL A 26 7.44 23.20 -6.75
N GLY A 27 6.13 23.49 -6.66
CA GLY A 27 5.61 24.87 -6.72
C GLY A 27 6.05 25.81 -5.58
N ARG A 28 6.67 25.29 -4.50
CA ARG A 28 7.24 26.12 -3.42
C ARG A 28 8.72 26.48 -3.62
N MET A 29 9.37 25.90 -4.64
CA MET A 29 10.73 26.21 -5.07
C MET A 29 10.75 26.58 -6.56
N LEU A 30 9.93 27.56 -6.96
CA LEU A 30 10.32 28.35 -8.12
C LEU A 30 11.73 28.88 -7.82
N ARG A 31 12.76 28.46 -8.56
CA ARG A 31 14.10 29.09 -8.78
C ARG A 31 15.22 28.05 -8.99
N ARG A 32 15.17 27.26 -10.06
CA ARG A 32 16.40 26.91 -10.83
C ARG A 32 16.00 26.44 -12.22
N GLY A 33 16.54 27.12 -13.22
CA GLY A 33 15.99 27.16 -14.57
C GLY A 33 16.14 25.88 -15.39
N ASN A 34 15.18 25.75 -16.32
CA ASN A 34 15.38 25.43 -17.73
C ASN A 34 16.35 24.28 -18.07
N VAL A 35 15.84 23.07 -18.36
CA VAL A 35 16.21 22.21 -19.51
C VAL A 35 15.24 21.01 -19.63
N ARG A 36 14.50 21.00 -20.75
CA ARG A 36 13.99 19.88 -21.58
C ARG A 36 13.10 18.77 -20.99
N HIS A 37 11.91 18.68 -21.62
CA HIS A 37 11.03 17.52 -21.74
C HIS A 37 11.78 16.18 -21.86
N GLU A 38 11.32 15.14 -21.15
CA GLU A 38 10.91 13.83 -21.72
C GLU A 38 9.92 13.12 -20.76
N GLU A 39 8.79 12.72 -21.37
CA GLU A 39 7.71 11.78 -21.04
C GLU A 39 7.45 11.24 -19.60
N PRO A 40 6.17 11.23 -19.16
CA PRO A 40 5.75 10.69 -17.87
C PRO A 40 5.69 9.16 -17.90
N LEU A 41 6.47 8.52 -17.02
CA LEU A 41 6.33 7.16 -16.46
C LEU A 41 5.23 6.31 -17.12
N SER A 42 5.51 5.88 -18.34
CA SER A 42 4.71 4.89 -19.04
C SER A 42 4.95 3.55 -18.36
N ASN A 43 3.86 2.84 -18.09
CA ASN A 43 3.81 1.47 -17.57
C ASN A 43 4.45 0.43 -18.52
N ALA A 44 5.36 0.84 -19.40
CA ALA A 44 6.07 0.02 -20.38
C ALA A 44 7.45 -0.45 -19.87
N ALA A 45 7.94 0.03 -18.72
CA ALA A 45 9.07 -0.58 -18.01
C ALA A 45 8.68 -1.84 -17.21
N LEU A 46 7.55 -2.47 -17.56
CA LEU A 46 7.13 -3.79 -17.07
C LEU A 46 7.96 -4.94 -17.65
N GLN A 47 9.09 -4.69 -18.31
CA GLN A 47 9.83 -5.75 -18.99
C GLN A 47 11.33 -5.50 -19.11
N GLU A 48 12.02 -5.14 -18.03
CA GLU A 48 13.47 -5.34 -17.96
C GLU A 48 13.92 -5.56 -16.51
N ASN A 49 13.90 -6.82 -16.10
CA ASN A 49 14.91 -7.50 -15.28
C ASN A 49 14.34 -8.88 -14.97
N HIS A 50 14.34 -9.75 -15.99
CA HIS A 50 14.21 -11.19 -15.80
C HIS A 50 15.41 -11.67 -14.98
N HIS A 51 15.31 -11.53 -13.66
CA HIS A 51 16.07 -12.37 -12.76
C HIS A 51 15.54 -13.79 -12.95
N PRO A 52 16.39 -14.79 -13.24
CA PRO A 52 15.97 -16.16 -13.50
C PRO A 52 15.58 -16.86 -12.20
N GLY A 53 14.47 -16.42 -11.60
CA GLY A 53 14.00 -16.87 -10.30
C GLY A 53 12.76 -16.15 -9.84
N GLU A 54 11.84 -15.81 -10.76
CA GLU A 54 10.51 -15.32 -10.39
C GLU A 54 9.96 -16.25 -9.30
N SER A 55 9.78 -15.66 -8.12
CA SER A 55 9.36 -16.30 -6.89
C SER A 55 8.26 -17.33 -7.20
N SER A 56 8.50 -18.59 -6.84
CA SER A 56 7.41 -19.58 -6.71
C SER A 56 6.26 -18.86 -6.00
N HIS A 57 5.03 -18.93 -6.54
CA HIS A 57 3.87 -18.16 -6.09
C HIS A 57 3.53 -18.31 -4.58
N ALA A 58 4.29 -19.14 -3.86
CA ALA A 58 4.33 -19.30 -2.42
C ALA A 58 4.22 -18.00 -1.62
N GLU A 59 4.92 -16.91 -1.99
CA GLU A 59 4.83 -15.64 -1.26
C GLU A 59 3.41 -15.06 -1.34
N ALA A 60 2.86 -14.95 -2.55
CA ALA A 60 1.51 -14.48 -2.76
C ALA A 60 0.49 -15.36 -2.03
N PHE A 61 0.63 -16.70 -2.13
CA PHE A 61 -0.24 -17.64 -1.41
C PHE A 61 -0.15 -17.48 0.11
N TYR A 62 1.05 -17.26 0.66
CA TYR A 62 1.25 -17.05 2.08
C TYR A 62 0.51 -15.79 2.54
N PHE A 63 0.76 -14.63 1.93
CA PHE A 63 0.10 -13.39 2.32
C PHE A 63 -1.41 -13.43 2.11
N GLN A 64 -1.88 -13.96 0.98
CA GLN A 64 -3.31 -14.14 0.71
C GLN A 64 -3.99 -14.93 1.83
N LYS A 65 -3.37 -16.04 2.25
CA LYS A 65 -3.88 -16.88 3.33
C LYS A 65 -3.91 -16.14 4.67
N GLN A 66 -2.84 -15.46 5.06
CA GLN A 66 -2.80 -14.76 6.35
C GLN A 66 -3.78 -13.58 6.41
N ILE A 67 -3.97 -12.85 5.31
CA ILE A 67 -4.95 -11.76 5.22
C ILE A 67 -6.38 -12.30 5.35
N GLN A 68 -6.72 -13.37 4.61
CA GLN A 68 -8.05 -13.97 4.66
C GLN A 68 -8.37 -14.53 6.05
N GLN A 69 -7.39 -15.13 6.71
CA GLN A 69 -7.52 -15.68 8.06
C GLN A 69 -7.40 -14.62 9.16
N LYS A 70 -7.09 -13.35 8.81
CA LYS A 70 -6.77 -12.28 9.76
C LYS A 70 -5.78 -12.74 10.82
N THR A 71 -4.75 -13.45 10.38
CA THR A 71 -3.78 -14.05 11.28
C THR A 71 -2.94 -12.96 11.93
N GLU A 72 -2.76 -13.06 13.24
CA GLU A 72 -1.81 -12.23 13.97
C GLU A 72 -0.39 -12.61 13.55
N MET A 73 0.32 -11.65 12.97
CA MET A 73 1.66 -11.78 12.43
C MET A 73 2.63 -10.94 13.25
N VAL A 74 3.89 -11.36 13.28
CA VAL A 74 5.00 -10.54 13.77
C VAL A 74 5.96 -10.31 12.60
N VAL A 75 6.20 -9.03 12.29
CA VAL A 75 7.16 -8.58 11.29
C VAL A 75 8.42 -8.12 12.01
N VAL A 76 9.54 -8.76 11.75
CA VAL A 76 10.84 -8.38 12.29
C VAL A 76 11.61 -7.62 11.22
N LEU A 77 12.01 -6.40 11.54
CA LEU A 77 12.80 -5.54 10.64
C LEU A 77 14.30 -5.85 10.75
N GLU A 78 15.08 -5.36 9.79
CA GLU A 78 16.54 -5.58 9.75
C GLU A 78 17.28 -5.00 10.96
N ASP A 79 16.78 -3.92 11.55
CA ASP A 79 17.30 -3.32 12.78
C ASP A 79 16.91 -4.08 14.07
N GLY A 80 16.06 -5.11 13.94
CA GLY A 80 15.54 -5.91 15.05
C GLY A 80 14.24 -5.38 15.66
N GLU A 81 13.69 -4.26 15.18
CA GLU A 81 12.35 -3.81 15.59
C GLU A 81 11.30 -4.86 15.23
N ARG A 82 10.30 -5.03 16.11
CA ARG A 82 9.21 -6.01 15.94
C ARG A 82 7.88 -5.30 15.89
N LEU A 83 7.12 -5.54 14.84
CA LEU A 83 5.76 -5.03 14.67
C LEU A 83 4.78 -6.20 14.69
N ASP A 84 3.91 -6.22 15.69
CA ASP A 84 2.83 -7.19 15.84
C ASP A 84 1.51 -6.64 15.28
N GLY A 85 0.79 -7.48 14.54
CA GLY A 85 -0.57 -7.18 14.10
C GLY A 85 -1.02 -7.98 12.89
N GLN A 86 -2.10 -7.50 12.26
CA GLN A 86 -2.73 -8.16 11.12
C GLN A 86 -2.29 -7.52 9.80
N ILE A 87 -1.92 -8.35 8.83
CA ILE A 87 -1.69 -7.87 7.47
C ILE A 87 -3.06 -7.60 6.84
N GLU A 88 -3.31 -6.35 6.42
CA GLU A 88 -4.54 -5.97 5.72
C GLU A 88 -4.40 -6.11 4.21
N TRP A 89 -3.20 -5.84 3.68
CA TRP A 89 -2.92 -5.82 2.25
C TRP A 89 -1.41 -5.96 1.98
N TYR A 90 -1.05 -6.43 0.77
CA TYR A 90 0.33 -6.49 0.31
C TYR A 90 0.43 -6.10 -1.17
N ASP A 91 1.61 -5.64 -1.56
CA ASP A 91 2.00 -5.42 -2.95
C ASP A 91 3.34 -6.14 -3.23
N ARG A 92 3.94 -5.92 -4.39
CA ARG A 92 5.28 -6.40 -4.73
C ARG A 92 6.33 -5.92 -3.74
N GLY A 93 6.32 -4.64 -3.35
CA GLY A 93 7.38 -4.03 -2.54
C GLY A 93 7.00 -3.67 -1.10
N VAL A 94 5.72 -3.74 -0.75
CA VAL A 94 5.22 -3.24 0.55
C VAL A 94 4.18 -4.16 1.17
N ILE A 95 4.01 -4.04 2.48
CA ILE A 95 2.98 -4.70 3.28
C ILE A 95 2.29 -3.63 4.13
N LYS A 96 0.96 -3.66 4.18
CA LYS A 96 0.16 -2.82 5.07
C LYS A 96 -0.22 -3.64 6.29
N LEU A 97 0.32 -3.25 7.44
CA LEU A 97 0.07 -3.88 8.73
C LEU A 97 -0.86 -2.98 9.57
N CYS A 98 -1.87 -3.58 10.19
CA CYS A 98 -2.65 -2.96 11.26
C CYS A 98 -2.17 -3.53 12.59
N THR A 99 -1.49 -2.70 13.39
CA THR A 99 -0.91 -3.14 14.66
C THR A 99 -1.98 -3.50 15.68
N THR A 100 -1.61 -4.23 16.74
CA THR A 100 -2.50 -4.50 17.88
C THR A 100 -3.05 -3.21 18.51
N SER A 101 -2.28 -2.11 18.47
CA SER A 101 -2.69 -0.76 18.89
C SER A 101 -3.60 -0.03 17.90
N ARG A 102 -4.06 -0.71 16.83
CA ARG A 102 -4.89 -0.19 15.72
C ARG A 102 -4.23 0.93 14.89
N GLN A 103 -2.90 1.01 14.90
CA GLN A 103 -2.16 1.89 14.01
C GLN A 103 -1.92 1.20 12.67
N ARG A 104 -2.00 1.95 11.56
CA ARG A 104 -1.74 1.40 10.22
C ARG A 104 -0.37 1.82 9.75
N VAL A 105 0.50 0.85 9.56
CA VAL A 105 1.89 1.05 9.15
C VAL A 105 2.09 0.43 7.77
N LEU A 106 2.78 1.15 6.89
CA LEU A 106 3.21 0.64 5.60
C LEU A 106 4.70 0.27 5.72
N ILE A 107 5.00 -1.01 5.53
CA ILE A 107 6.34 -1.57 5.71
C ILE A 107 6.89 -1.94 4.34
N TYR A 108 8.08 -1.46 4.00
CA TYR A 108 8.79 -1.92 2.80
C TYR A 108 9.32 -3.33 3.02
N LYS A 109 9.08 -4.24 2.08
CA LYS A 109 9.58 -5.61 2.19
C LYS A 109 11.11 -5.69 2.22
N SER A 110 11.79 -4.71 1.62
CA SER A 110 13.26 -4.60 1.65
C SER A 110 13.84 -4.34 3.05
N SER A 111 13.03 -3.88 4.02
CA SER A 111 13.46 -3.70 5.42
C SER A 111 13.01 -4.84 6.33
N VAL A 112 12.35 -5.87 5.79
CA VAL A 112 11.84 -7.00 6.56
C VAL A 112 12.88 -8.11 6.57
N LYS A 113 13.32 -8.49 7.76
CA LYS A 113 14.24 -9.61 7.96
C LYS A 113 13.52 -10.95 7.87
N TYR A 114 12.40 -11.09 8.60
CA TYR A 114 11.52 -12.25 8.52
C TYR A 114 10.14 -11.94 9.12
N ILE A 115 9.15 -12.76 8.75
CA ILE A 115 7.76 -12.68 9.23
C ILE A 115 7.37 -14.05 9.75
N TYR A 116 6.68 -14.11 10.89
CA TYR A 116 6.17 -15.35 11.47
C TYR A 116 4.79 -15.13 12.11
N LYS A 117 4.04 -16.22 12.34
CA LYS A 117 2.75 -16.11 13.01
C LYS A 117 2.97 -15.83 14.50
N ALA A 118 2.17 -14.98 15.12
CA ALA A 118 2.26 -14.75 16.57
C ALA A 118 2.08 -16.03 17.40
N SER A 119 1.38 -17.05 16.88
CA SER A 119 1.27 -18.37 17.51
C SER A 119 2.58 -19.16 17.57
N GLU A 120 3.59 -18.77 16.78
CA GLU A 120 4.89 -19.43 16.66
C GLU A 120 5.97 -18.72 17.48
N VAL A 121 5.60 -17.71 18.30
CA VAL A 121 6.55 -17.01 19.19
C VAL A 121 7.30 -18.06 20.03
N PRO A 122 8.63 -18.17 19.88
CA PRO A 122 9.41 -19.11 20.66
C PRO A 122 9.30 -18.74 22.13
N THR A 123 8.77 -19.65 22.95
CA THR A 123 8.61 -19.54 24.41
C THR A 123 9.95 -19.27 25.14
N SER A 124 11.08 -19.29 24.45
CA SER A 124 12.43 -19.11 25.00
C SER A 124 12.76 -17.72 25.55
N THR A 125 11.83 -16.75 25.55
CA THR A 125 12.08 -15.39 26.09
C THR A 125 11.46 -15.16 27.48
N LEU A 126 10.95 -16.22 28.14
CA LEU A 126 10.53 -16.17 29.55
C LEU A 126 11.51 -16.95 30.45
N LEU A 127 12.70 -16.40 30.66
CA LEU A 127 13.60 -16.66 31.80
C LEU A 127 14.32 -15.36 32.13
#